data_AF-A0A0L8I394-F1
#
_entry.id   AF-A0A0L8I394-F1
#
_cell.length_a   1.000
_cell.length_b   1.000
_cell.length_c   1.000
_cell.angle_alpha   90.00
_cell.angle_beta   90.00
_cell.angle_gamma   90.00
#
_symmetry.space_group_name_H-M   'P 1'
#
loop_
_entity.id
_entity.type
_entity.pdbx_description
1 polymer ?
#
loop_
_entity_poly.entity_id
_entity_poly.type
_entity_poly.pdbx_seq_one_letter_code
_entity_poly.pdbx_strand_id
1 'polypeptide(L)'
;NVYKSVVLTTLLYGAESWTLYRKHINRFDAFGMQCLSTVSNIKLSDYIHNSEVISKCNISGIQAILIKISVRRSGHPSRIRDIIIPKHLPFGQFPTGRPFGRPLLRFRNKLKDHLKRCNISFSSW
;
A
#
# COMPACT_ATOMS: atom_id res chain seq x y z
N ASN A 1 2.22 19.24 5.43
CA ASN A 1 0.84 19.27 4.93
C ASN A 1 -0.01 18.33 5.76
N VAL A 2 -1.08 18.82 6.39
CA VAL A 2 -1.88 18.08 7.40
C VAL A 2 -2.34 16.71 6.90
N TYR A 3 -2.69 16.63 5.60
CA TYR A 3 -3.02 15.38 4.93
C TYR A 3 -1.94 14.28 5.05
N LYS A 4 -0.67 14.61 4.77
CA LYS A 4 0.44 13.64 4.85
C LYS A 4 0.71 13.17 6.28
N SER A 5 0.55 14.06 7.26
CA SER A 5 0.95 13.80 8.65
C SER A 5 -0.13 13.06 9.45
N VAL A 6 -1.41 13.26 9.11
CA VAL A 6 -2.54 12.73 9.90
C VAL A 6 -3.36 11.73 9.10
N VAL A 7 -3.90 12.14 7.95
CA VAL A 7 -4.80 11.29 7.15
C VAL A 7 -4.02 10.10 6.59
N LEU A 8 -2.88 10.38 5.97
CA LEU A 8 -2.07 9.37 5.32
C LEU A 8 -1.48 8.40 6.35
N THR A 9 -0.87 8.88 7.43
CA THR A 9 -0.33 8.00 8.50
C THR A 9 -1.40 7.10 9.12
N THR A 10 -2.59 7.63 9.42
CA THR A 10 -3.69 6.85 10.01
C THR A 10 -4.24 5.81 9.04
N LEU A 11 -4.48 6.21 7.78
CA LEU A 11 -4.97 5.32 6.74
C LEU A 11 -3.98 4.17 6.45
N LEU A 12 -2.70 4.48 6.49
CA LEU A 12 -1.64 3.56 6.12
C LEU A 12 -1.26 2.58 7.23
N TYR A 13 -1.40 2.96 8.50
CA TYR A 13 -1.07 2.09 9.63
C TYR A 13 -1.73 0.71 9.53
N GLY A 14 -3.01 0.66 9.13
CA GLY A 14 -3.71 -0.59 8.87
C GLY A 14 -3.32 -1.25 7.55
N ALA A 15 -3.15 -0.44 6.50
CA ALA A 15 -2.83 -0.91 5.15
C ALA A 15 -1.44 -1.58 5.04
N GLU A 16 -0.52 -1.26 5.95
CA GLU A 16 0.83 -1.83 6.04
C GLU A 16 0.86 -3.35 6.23
N SER A 17 -0.13 -3.89 6.94
CA SER A 17 -0.15 -5.30 7.34
C SER A 17 -1.16 -6.13 6.55
N TRP A 18 -1.91 -5.51 5.63
CA TRP A 18 -3.03 -6.14 4.94
C TRP A 18 -2.73 -6.53 3.48
N THR A 19 -3.40 -7.58 3.01
CA THR A 19 -3.40 -7.97 1.59
C THR A 19 -4.37 -7.09 0.80
N LEU A 20 -3.89 -5.95 0.31
CA LEU A 20 -4.72 -4.98 -0.40
C LEU A 20 -5.12 -5.45 -1.80
N TYR A 21 -6.40 -5.79 -1.98
CA TYR A 21 -7.04 -5.95 -3.29
C TYR A 21 -7.25 -4.60 -4.00
N ARG A 22 -7.46 -4.66 -5.32
CA ARG A 22 -7.72 -3.47 -6.16
C ARG A 22 -8.91 -2.65 -5.65
N LYS A 23 -9.97 -3.31 -5.18
CA LYS A 23 -11.14 -2.67 -4.56
C LYS A 23 -10.79 -1.79 -3.36
N HIS A 24 -9.84 -2.23 -2.52
CA HIS A 24 -9.39 -1.46 -1.36
C HIS A 24 -8.56 -0.24 -1.80
N ILE A 25 -7.68 -0.43 -2.78
CA ILE A 25 -6.87 0.67 -3.35
C ILE A 25 -7.78 1.74 -3.95
N ASN A 26 -8.80 1.36 -4.72
CA ASN A 26 -9.74 2.32 -5.31
C ASN A 26 -10.52 3.09 -4.22
N ARG A 27 -10.92 2.41 -3.13
CA ARG A 27 -11.60 3.07 -2.01
C ARG A 27 -10.66 4.03 -1.27
N PHE A 28 -9.39 3.67 -1.11
CA PHE A 28 -8.38 4.57 -0.54
C PHE A 28 -8.08 5.76 -1.45
N ASP A 29 -8.12 5.57 -2.76
CA ASP A 29 -7.91 6.65 -3.73
C ASP A 29 -9.06 7.66 -3.66
N ALA A 30 -10.30 7.19 -3.66
CA ALA A 30 -11.48 8.04 -3.51
C ALA A 30 -11.48 8.80 -2.17
N PHE A 31 -11.19 8.10 -1.06
CA PHE A 31 -11.07 8.74 0.25
C PHE A 31 -9.93 9.76 0.30
N GLY A 32 -8.77 9.40 -0.25
CA GLY A 32 -7.62 10.29 -0.33
C GLY A 32 -7.92 11.56 -1.10
N MET A 33 -8.58 11.43 -2.26
CA MET A 33 -9.03 12.57 -3.07
C MET A 33 -10.03 13.44 -2.33
N GLN A 34 -11.02 12.86 -1.65
CA GLN A 34 -11.98 13.61 -0.84
C GLN A 34 -11.27 14.46 0.23
N CYS A 35 -10.37 13.85 1.00
CA CYS A 35 -9.59 14.57 2.01
C CYS A 35 -8.70 15.65 1.40
N LEU A 36 -8.09 15.41 0.23
CA LEU A 36 -7.26 16.41 -0.45
C LEU A 36 -8.06 17.60 -0.93
N SER A 37 -9.24 17.37 -1.51
CA SER A 37 -10.14 18.44 -1.91
C SER A 37 -10.60 19.25 -0.70
N THR A 38 -10.94 18.60 0.42
CA THR A 38 -11.33 19.31 1.66
C THR A 38 -10.18 20.15 2.23
N VAL A 39 -8.98 19.58 2.37
CA VAL A 39 -7.82 20.31 2.93
C VAL A 39 -7.35 21.45 2.01
N SER A 40 -7.54 21.29 0.70
CA SER A 40 -7.16 22.31 -0.30
C SER A 40 -8.29 23.29 -0.63
N ASN A 41 -9.44 23.17 0.07
CA ASN A 41 -10.64 23.97 -0.14
C ASN A 41 -11.15 23.98 -1.61
N ILE A 42 -11.04 22.84 -2.28
CA ILE A 42 -11.51 22.65 -3.66
C ILE A 42 -12.95 22.17 -3.62
N LYS A 43 -13.84 22.95 -4.24
CA LYS A 43 -15.25 22.61 -4.36
C LYS A 43 -15.49 21.79 -5.62
N LEU A 44 -16.57 21.02 -5.62
CA LEU A 44 -17.01 20.29 -6.81
C LEU A 44 -17.31 21.27 -7.97
N SER A 45 -17.73 22.50 -7.66
CA SER A 45 -17.96 23.59 -8.61
C SER A 45 -16.73 24.06 -9.36
N ASP A 46 -15.53 23.74 -8.86
CA ASP A 46 -14.29 24.20 -9.47
C ASP A 46 -13.89 23.34 -10.67
N TYR A 47 -14.58 22.20 -10.89
CA TYR A 47 -14.36 21.24 -11.99
C TYR A 47 -12.89 20.83 -12.19
N ILE A 48 -12.11 20.85 -11.10
CA ILE A 48 -10.68 20.53 -11.12
C ILE A 48 -10.50 19.02 -11.25
N HIS A 49 -9.65 18.60 -12.19
CA HIS A 49 -9.35 17.19 -12.42
C HIS A 49 -8.51 16.60 -11.28
N ASN A 50 -8.70 15.32 -10.93
CA ASN A 50 -7.96 14.69 -9.84
C ASN A 50 -6.43 14.77 -10.00
N SER A 51 -5.94 14.67 -11.23
CA SER A 51 -4.52 14.83 -11.57
C SER A 51 -3.98 16.21 -11.21
N GLU A 52 -4.79 17.25 -11.38
CA GLU A 52 -4.43 18.63 -11.07
C GLU A 52 -4.43 18.88 -9.55
N VAL A 53 -5.39 18.31 -8.81
CA VAL A 53 -5.41 18.35 -7.34
C VAL A 53 -4.13 17.72 -6.76
N ILE A 54 -3.75 16.55 -7.28
CA ILE A 54 -2.55 15.82 -6.86
C ILE A 54 -1.28 16.64 -7.15
N SER A 55 -1.20 17.26 -8.35
CA SER A 55 -0.09 18.12 -8.76
C SER A 55 0.02 19.36 -7.86
N LYS A 56 -1.09 20.05 -7.64
CA LYS A 56 -1.19 21.24 -6.77
C LYS A 56 -0.76 20.95 -5.33
N CYS A 57 -1.07 19.75 -4.82
CA CYS A 57 -0.68 19.34 -3.48
C CYS A 57 0.76 18.79 -3.39
N ASN A 58 1.41 18.52 -4.53
CA ASN A 58 2.72 17.85 -4.62
C ASN A 58 2.76 16.53 -3.82
N ILE A 59 1.79 15.66 -4.12
CA ILE A 59 1.60 14.34 -3.48
C ILE A 59 1.71 13.26 -4.55
N SER A 60 2.27 12.10 -4.20
CA SER A 60 2.20 10.93 -5.08
C SER A 60 0.84 10.25 -4.96
N GLY A 61 0.30 9.67 -6.03
CA GLY A 61 -0.96 8.92 -5.95
C GLY A 61 -0.94 7.84 -4.85
N ILE A 62 -2.12 7.54 -4.27
CA ILE A 62 -2.24 6.68 -3.09
C ILE A 62 -1.56 5.31 -3.30
N GLN A 63 -1.69 4.76 -4.50
CA GLN A 63 -1.13 3.46 -4.87
C GLN A 63 0.40 3.47 -4.81
N ALA A 64 1.05 4.55 -5.25
CA ALA A 64 2.50 4.69 -5.20
C ALA A 64 2.99 4.78 -3.75
N ILE A 65 2.25 5.50 -2.89
CA ILE A 65 2.57 5.60 -1.47
C ILE A 65 2.44 4.23 -0.79
N LEU A 66 1.34 3.51 -1.05
CA LEU A 66 1.10 2.17 -0.51
C LEU A 66 2.21 1.19 -0.89
N ILE A 67 2.65 1.20 -2.16
CA ILE A 67 3.75 0.35 -2.63
C ILE A 67 5.05 0.68 -1.89
N LYS A 68 5.43 1.96 -1.82
CA LYS A 68 6.66 2.41 -1.14
C LYS A 68 6.70 1.94 0.31
N ILE A 69 5.58 2.08 1.02
CA ILE A 69 5.51 1.75 2.44
C ILE A 69 5.44 0.24 2.66
N SER A 70 4.68 -0.49 1.84
CA SER A 70 4.66 -1.95 1.85
C SER A 70 6.07 -2.53 1.69
N VAL A 71 6.87 -2.01 0.76
CA VAL A 71 8.27 -2.41 0.57
C VAL A 71 9.14 -2.00 1.77
N ARG A 72 9.03 -0.76 2.27
CA ARG A 72 9.79 -0.29 3.44
C ARG A 72 9.50 -1.13 4.69
N ARG A 73 8.22 -1.40 4.98
CA ARG A 73 7.78 -2.14 6.16
C ARG A 73 8.20 -3.60 6.07
N SER A 74 7.99 -4.26 4.93
CA SER A 74 8.42 -5.65 4.72
C SER A 74 9.94 -5.82 4.74
N GLY A 75 10.70 -4.78 4.39
CA GLY A 75 12.15 -4.77 4.52
C GLY A 75 12.64 -4.84 5.97
N HIS A 76 11.82 -4.48 6.96
CA HIS A 76 12.22 -4.60 8.36
C HIS A 76 12.22 -6.06 8.85
N PRO A 77 11.13 -6.85 8.69
CA PRO A 77 11.17 -8.29 8.94
C PRO A 77 12.17 -9.06 8.09
N SER A 78 12.47 -8.63 6.85
CA SER A 78 13.47 -9.35 6.03
C SER A 78 14.88 -9.30 6.64
N ARG A 79 15.22 -8.21 7.33
CA ARG A 79 16.50 -8.03 8.05
C ARG A 79 16.60 -8.79 9.39
N ILE A 80 15.49 -9.33 9.88
CA ILE A 80 15.47 -10.10 11.13
C ILE A 80 15.92 -11.55 10.85
N ARG A 81 16.55 -12.19 11.84
CA ARG A 81 16.96 -13.61 11.76
C ARG A 81 15.75 -14.52 11.50
N ASP A 82 15.93 -15.56 10.69
CA ASP A 82 14.85 -16.50 10.32
C ASP A 82 14.25 -17.26 11.49
N ILE A 83 14.92 -17.31 12.63
CA ILE A 83 14.46 -18.01 13.84
C ILE A 83 13.27 -17.28 14.51
N ILE A 84 13.01 -16.03 14.13
CA ILE A 84 12.05 -15.15 14.83
C ILE A 84 10.67 -15.19 14.14
N ILE A 85 9.64 -15.55 14.91
CA ILE A 85 8.23 -15.73 14.50
C ILE A 85 7.68 -14.58 13.61
N PRO A 86 7.91 -13.29 13.94
CA PRO A 86 7.55 -12.15 13.09
C PRO A 86 7.94 -12.24 11.61
N LYS A 87 9.02 -12.96 11.26
CA LYS A 87 9.43 -13.18 9.86
C LYS A 87 8.64 -14.32 9.22
N HIS A 88 8.31 -15.36 9.97
CA HIS A 88 7.54 -16.50 9.48
C HIS A 88 6.08 -16.17 9.19
N LEU A 89 5.43 -15.31 9.96
CA LEU A 89 4.00 -15.01 9.74
C LEU A 89 3.69 -14.44 8.32
N PRO A 90 4.39 -13.40 7.82
CA PRO A 90 4.12 -12.82 6.50
C PRO A 90 4.66 -13.66 5.33
N PHE A 91 5.71 -14.46 5.54
CA PHE A 91 6.42 -15.21 4.49
C PHE A 91 6.22 -16.72 4.52
N GLY A 92 5.63 -17.23 5.60
CA GLY A 92 5.45 -18.64 5.90
C GLY A 92 4.60 -19.33 4.84
N GLN A 93 5.06 -20.52 4.46
CA GLN A 93 4.27 -21.45 3.69
C GLN A 93 3.78 -22.52 4.65
N PHE A 94 2.46 -22.68 4.77
CA PHE A 94 1.92 -23.84 5.45
C PHE A 94 2.15 -25.07 4.54
N PRO A 95 2.64 -26.19 5.08
CA PRO A 95 2.88 -27.42 4.32
C PRO A 95 1.59 -28.11 3.83
N THR A 96 0.42 -27.60 4.23
CA THR A 96 -0.87 -28.14 3.83
C THR A 96 -1.21 -27.80 2.37
N GLY A 97 -1.84 -28.77 1.71
CA GLY A 97 -2.14 -28.76 0.28
C GLY A 97 -2.93 -27.54 -0.20
N ARG A 98 -2.86 -27.29 -1.52
CA ARG A 98 -3.56 -26.16 -2.15
C ARG A 98 -5.07 -26.34 -1.98
N PRO A 99 -5.80 -25.32 -1.47
CA PRO A 99 -7.26 -25.39 -1.39
C PRO A 99 -7.87 -25.47 -2.79
N PHE A 100 -9.03 -26.12 -2.90
CA PHE A 100 -9.79 -26.19 -4.15
C PHE A 100 -10.20 -24.77 -4.60
N GLY A 101 -10.04 -24.47 -5.90
CA GLY A 101 -10.32 -23.15 -6.47
C GLY A 101 -9.13 -22.17 -6.50
N ARG A 102 -9.43 -20.86 -6.61
CA ARG A 102 -8.40 -19.79 -6.64
C ARG A 102 -7.91 -19.50 -5.22
N PRO A 103 -6.62 -19.72 -4.91
CA PRO A 103 -6.09 -19.38 -3.59
C PRO A 103 -6.24 -17.89 -3.29
N LEU A 104 -6.58 -17.57 -2.05
CA LEU A 104 -6.60 -16.19 -1.57
C LEU A 104 -5.25 -15.52 -1.78
N LEU A 105 -5.30 -14.22 -2.06
CA LEU A 105 -4.10 -13.45 -2.34
C LEU A 105 -3.27 -13.29 -1.06
N ARG A 106 -2.04 -13.80 -1.08
CA ARG A 106 -1.11 -13.74 0.06
C ARG A 106 -0.30 -12.45 0.08
N PHE A 107 0.16 -12.05 1.25
CA PHE A 107 1.01 -10.88 1.44
C PHE A 107 2.30 -10.97 0.60
N ARG A 108 2.99 -12.12 0.64
CA ARG A 108 4.17 -12.41 -0.18
C ARG A 108 3.93 -12.20 -1.68
N ASN A 109 2.74 -12.54 -2.19
CA ASN A 109 2.42 -12.36 -3.62
C ASN A 109 2.31 -10.87 -3.97
N LYS A 110 1.64 -10.09 -3.12
CA LYS A 110 1.59 -8.63 -3.30
C LYS A 110 2.95 -7.97 -3.20
N LEU A 111 3.78 -8.42 -2.27
CA LEU A 111 5.11 -7.88 -2.14
C LEU A 111 5.96 -8.12 -3.39
N LYS A 112 5.88 -9.32 -3.98
CA LYS A 112 6.54 -9.60 -5.28
C LYS A 112 6.07 -8.65 -6.38
N ASP A 113 4.76 -8.41 -6.48
CA ASP A 113 4.20 -7.45 -7.45
C ASP A 113 4.70 -6.02 -7.18
N HIS A 114 4.77 -5.62 -5.91
CA HIS A 114 5.25 -4.29 -5.49
C HIS A 114 6.74 -4.09 -5.79
N LEU A 115 7.58 -5.09 -5.48
CA LEU A 115 9.02 -5.05 -5.79
C LEU A 115 9.27 -4.99 -7.30
N LYS A 116 8.51 -5.76 -8.09
CA LYS A 116 8.58 -5.69 -9.56
C LYS A 116 8.25 -4.29 -10.08
N ARG A 117 7.25 -3.62 -9.50
CA ARG A 117 6.90 -2.22 -9.83
C ARG A 117 7.96 -1.20 -9.39
N CYS A 118 8.75 -1.52 -8.39
CA CYS A 118 9.88 -0.72 -7.94
C CYS A 118 11.19 -1.05 -8.68
N ASN A 119 11.18 -1.95 -9.66
CA ASN A 119 12.37 -2.46 -10.36
C ASN A 119 13.41 -3.11 -9.42
N ILE A 120 12.96 -3.74 -8.32
CA ILE A 120 13.81 -4.47 -7.38
C ILE A 120 13.61 -5.98 -7.62
N SER A 121 14.70 -6.73 -7.81
CA SER A 121 14.60 -8.19 -7.91
C SER A 121 14.24 -8.79 -6.56
N PHE A 122 13.33 -9.78 -6.56
CA PHE A 122 12.97 -10.52 -5.34
C PHE A 122 14.12 -11.38 -4.82
N SER A 123 15.07 -11.78 -5.68
CA SER A 123 16.23 -12.60 -5.27
C SER A 123 17.33 -11.79 -4.58
N SER A 124 17.39 -10.49 -4.83
CA SER A 124 18.39 -9.57 -4.26
C SER A 124 17.83 -8.74 -3.10
N TRP A 125 16.63 -9.08 -2.61
CA TRP A 125 15.86 -8.28 -1.64
C TRP A 125 15.83 -8.92 -0.25
#